data_AF-A0A2V2S2W0-F1
#
_entry.id   AF-A0A2V2S2W0-F1
#
_cell.length_a   1.000
_cell.length_b   1.000
_cell.length_c   1.000
_cell.angle_alpha   90.00
_cell.angle_beta   90.00
_cell.angle_gamma   90.00
#
_symmetry.space_group_name_H-M   'P 1'
#
loop_
_entity.id
_entity.type
_entity.pdbx_description
1 polymer ?
#
loop_
_entity_poly.entity_id
_entity_poly.type
_entity_poly.pdbx_seq_one_letter_code
_entity_poly.pdbx_strand_id
1 'polypeptide(L)'
;MKPSGLRAYLVFGLWCLVFAASWCLVFSARAQYSIDWFKIAGGGGNSTNAQYALSGTIGQHDAGPTMTNGQFSVTGGFWVLPQAVQVEGSPLLTIAPAAPGSATISWTPNTPGFVLQETWSLTPANWTNSLSGSANPVTFPTLAARFYRLRKP
;
A
#
# COMPACT_ATOMS: atom_id res chain seq x y z
N MET A 1 38.82 65.84 -46.43
CA MET A 1 37.98 66.01 -45.22
C MET A 1 38.34 64.92 -44.23
N LYS A 2 38.99 65.29 -43.13
CA LYS A 2 39.48 64.38 -42.08
C LYS A 2 38.28 64.03 -41.18
N PRO A 3 37.91 62.74 -41.00
CA PRO A 3 36.77 62.41 -40.17
C PRO A 3 37.00 62.93 -38.74
N SER A 4 36.05 63.72 -38.24
CA SER A 4 36.08 64.33 -36.91
C SER A 4 36.18 63.24 -35.84
N GLY A 5 37.22 63.28 -35.01
CA GLY A 5 37.50 62.26 -33.98
C GLY A 5 36.32 61.94 -33.07
N LEU A 6 35.39 62.88 -32.87
CA LEU A 6 34.14 62.69 -32.11
C LEU A 6 33.31 61.47 -32.60
N ARG A 7 33.25 61.21 -33.90
CA ARG A 7 32.53 60.04 -34.45
C ARG A 7 33.24 58.73 -34.11
N ALA A 8 34.57 58.72 -34.07
CA ALA A 8 35.34 57.53 -33.71
C ALA A 8 35.21 57.19 -32.22
N TYR A 9 35.22 58.20 -31.34
CA TYR A 9 35.03 57.98 -29.90
C TYR A 9 33.62 57.51 -29.54
N LEU A 10 32.59 58.04 -30.20
CA LEU A 10 31.20 57.60 -29.99
C LEU A 10 30.98 56.16 -30.44
N VAL A 11 31.55 55.76 -31.58
CA VAL A 11 31.48 54.37 -32.06
C VAL A 11 32.24 53.45 -31.10
N PHE A 12 33.46 53.80 -30.67
CA PHE A 12 34.24 53.00 -29.74
C PHE A 12 33.54 52.83 -28.37
N GLY A 13 32.96 53.91 -27.83
CA GLY A 13 32.19 53.86 -26.59
C GLY A 13 30.93 52.99 -26.68
N LEU A 14 30.23 53.03 -27.82
CA LEU A 14 29.07 52.16 -28.10
C LEU A 14 29.49 50.68 -28.13
N TRP A 15 30.61 50.35 -28.79
CA TRP A 15 31.14 48.99 -28.83
C TRP A 15 31.59 48.49 -27.45
N CYS A 16 32.21 49.33 -26.61
CA CYS A 16 32.53 48.98 -25.23
C CYS A 16 31.28 48.72 -24.37
N LEU A 17 30.22 49.52 -24.54
CA LEU A 17 28.95 49.31 -23.84
C LEU A 17 28.25 48.02 -24.27
N VAL A 18 28.27 47.69 -25.56
CA VAL A 18 27.72 46.43 -26.09
C VAL A 18 28.53 45.23 -25.60
N PHE A 19 29.86 45.34 -25.50
CA PHE A 19 30.71 44.29 -24.93
C PHE A 19 30.49 44.10 -23.43
N ALA A 20 30.37 45.19 -22.67
CA ALA A 20 30.10 45.13 -21.23
C ALA A 20 28.69 44.57 -20.93
N ALA A 21 27.69 44.98 -21.71
CA ALA A 21 26.32 44.48 -21.58
C ALA A 21 26.20 43.00 -21.96
N SER A 22 26.92 42.55 -23.01
CA SER A 22 26.91 41.14 -23.40
C SER A 22 27.62 40.25 -22.37
N TRP A 23 28.69 40.73 -21.72
CA TRP A 23 29.33 40.04 -20.59
C TRP A 23 28.45 39.97 -19.33
N CYS A 24 27.53 40.92 -19.14
CA CYS A 24 26.59 40.89 -18.01
C CYS A 24 25.48 39.84 -18.21
N LEU A 25 25.15 39.48 -19.46
CA LEU A 25 24.11 38.49 -19.78
C LEU A 25 24.59 37.03 -19.69
N VAL A 26 25.90 36.75 -19.85
CA VAL A 26 26.45 35.38 -19.76
C VAL A 26 26.50 34.84 -18.32
N PHE A 27 26.40 35.70 -17.31
CA PHE A 27 26.40 35.29 -15.89
C PHE A 27 25.01 34.85 -15.37
N SER A 28 23.97 34.82 -16.20
CA SER A 28 22.60 34.47 -15.77
C SER A 28 22.10 33.08 -16.24
N ALA A 29 22.99 32.11 -16.43
CA ALA A 29 22.59 30.71 -16.59
C ALA A 29 22.60 30.00 -15.21
N ARG A 30 21.46 30.00 -14.52
CA ARG A 30 21.29 29.20 -13.29
C ARG A 30 20.82 27.81 -13.70
N ALA A 31 21.70 26.81 -13.65
CA ALA A 31 21.27 25.42 -13.76
C ALA A 31 20.46 25.07 -12.50
N GLN A 32 19.15 24.85 -12.63
CA GLN A 32 18.35 24.28 -11.55
C GLN A 32 18.02 22.83 -11.89
N TYR A 33 19.00 21.95 -11.65
CA TYR A 33 18.71 20.54 -11.52
C TYR A 33 18.48 20.26 -10.05
N SER A 34 17.26 20.54 -9.57
CA SER A 34 16.85 20.06 -8.28
C SER A 34 15.86 18.91 -8.49
N ILE A 35 16.22 17.75 -7.97
CA ILE A 35 15.24 16.72 -7.65
C ILE A 35 15.11 16.83 -6.13
N ASP A 36 14.14 17.63 -5.68
CA ASP A 36 14.05 18.02 -4.26
C ASP A 36 13.79 16.81 -3.35
N TRP A 37 13.10 15.79 -3.88
CA TRP A 37 13.02 14.47 -3.26
C TRP A 37 12.58 13.43 -4.29
N PHE A 38 13.14 12.23 -4.19
CA PHE A 38 12.69 11.06 -4.94
C PHE A 38 12.80 9.83 -4.04
N LYS A 39 11.96 8.83 -4.32
CA LYS A 39 11.98 7.55 -3.61
C LYS A 39 12.18 6.42 -4.60
N ILE A 40 13.12 5.53 -4.29
CA ILE A 40 13.16 4.21 -4.92
C ILE A 40 12.19 3.34 -4.12
N ALA A 41 10.94 3.31 -4.58
CA ALA A 41 9.88 2.49 -4.02
C ALA A 41 9.85 1.13 -4.71
N GLY A 42 10.04 0.06 -3.95
CA GLY A 42 10.12 -1.32 -4.46
C GLY A 42 11.35 -2.02 -3.89
N GLY A 43 11.13 -2.89 -2.92
CA GLY A 43 12.17 -3.68 -2.27
C GLY A 43 11.59 -5.00 -1.79
N GLY A 44 12.46 -6.00 -1.65
CA GLY A 44 12.05 -7.40 -1.55
C GLY A 44 12.20 -8.12 -2.90
N GLY A 45 12.01 -9.44 -2.88
CA GLY A 45 12.23 -10.31 -4.02
C GLY A 45 12.73 -11.68 -3.59
N ASN A 46 12.92 -12.55 -4.58
CA ASN A 46 13.41 -13.90 -4.39
C ASN A 46 14.91 -13.94 -4.67
N SER A 47 15.69 -14.31 -3.67
CA SER A 47 17.07 -14.73 -3.83
C SER A 47 17.10 -16.25 -3.88
N THR A 48 17.50 -16.80 -5.02
CA THR A 48 17.56 -18.26 -5.23
C THR A 48 18.97 -18.71 -5.57
N ASN A 49 19.35 -19.89 -5.08
CA ASN A 49 20.35 -20.72 -5.73
C ASN A 49 19.70 -22.05 -6.15
N ALA A 50 20.50 -23.00 -6.65
CA ALA A 50 19.98 -24.28 -7.13
C ALA A 50 19.28 -25.13 -6.04
N GLN A 51 19.57 -24.90 -4.76
CA GLN A 51 19.08 -25.71 -3.64
C GLN A 51 18.06 -24.98 -2.75
N TYR A 52 18.14 -23.65 -2.68
CA TYR A 52 17.35 -22.84 -1.75
C TYR A 52 16.79 -21.58 -2.40
N ALA A 53 15.59 -21.22 -1.98
CA ALA A 53 14.93 -19.97 -2.31
C ALA A 53 14.63 -19.19 -1.02
N LEU A 54 15.08 -17.95 -0.96
CA LEU A 54 14.76 -16.99 0.09
C LEU A 54 13.89 -15.89 -0.52
N SER A 55 12.64 -15.78 -0.07
CA SER A 55 11.76 -14.67 -0.44
C SER A 55 11.72 -13.67 0.70
N GLY A 56 12.18 -12.45 0.44
CA GLY A 56 12.12 -11.34 1.38
C GLY A 56 11.16 -10.26 0.91
N THR A 57 10.54 -9.55 1.84
CA THR A 57 9.76 -8.34 1.56
C THR A 57 10.41 -7.20 2.34
N ILE A 58 10.46 -5.98 1.77
CA ILE A 58 10.96 -4.79 2.48
C ILE A 58 9.82 -3.79 2.61
N GLY A 59 9.55 -3.39 3.85
CA GLY A 59 8.49 -2.45 4.17
C GLY A 59 8.84 -1.01 3.86
N GLN A 60 7.88 -0.28 3.29
CA GLN A 60 7.95 1.18 3.21
C GLN A 60 7.14 1.77 4.36
N HIS A 61 7.80 2.52 5.25
CA HIS A 61 7.15 3.21 6.38
C HIS A 61 6.28 4.41 5.97
N ASP A 62 6.17 4.68 4.68
CA ASP A 62 5.37 5.77 4.09
C ASP A 62 3.88 5.43 3.98
N ALA A 63 3.52 4.28 4.53
CA ALA A 63 2.16 3.93 4.82
C ALA A 63 1.58 4.88 5.86
N GLY A 64 0.70 5.78 5.42
CA GLY A 64 -0.10 6.62 6.28
C GLY A 64 -1.18 5.83 7.04
N PRO A 65 -1.93 6.50 7.92
CA PRO A 65 -3.10 5.90 8.58
C PRO A 65 -4.12 5.39 7.56
N THR A 66 -4.94 4.41 7.97
CA THR A 66 -6.01 3.83 7.15
C THR A 66 -6.86 4.92 6.50
N MET A 67 -6.86 4.94 5.17
CA MET A 67 -7.72 5.81 4.37
C MET A 67 -9.12 5.18 4.33
N THR A 68 -10.17 5.96 4.57
CA THR A 68 -11.56 5.47 4.52
C THR A 68 -12.40 6.34 3.57
N ASN A 69 -13.31 5.70 2.82
CA ASN A 69 -14.32 6.36 2.00
C ASN A 69 -15.59 5.50 1.95
N GLY A 70 -16.59 5.84 2.78
CA GLY A 70 -17.80 5.04 2.94
C GLY A 70 -17.49 3.63 3.46
N GLN A 71 -17.84 2.61 2.68
CA GLN A 71 -17.58 1.19 2.98
C GLN A 71 -16.15 0.75 2.64
N PHE A 72 -15.37 1.58 1.96
CA PHE A 72 -14.05 1.21 1.48
C PHE A 72 -12.98 1.72 2.46
N SER A 73 -12.03 0.85 2.78
CA SER A 73 -10.84 1.20 3.56
C SER A 73 -9.58 0.71 2.87
N VAL A 74 -8.54 1.54 2.84
CA VAL A 74 -7.22 1.20 2.32
C VAL A 74 -6.20 1.53 3.39
N THR A 75 -5.57 0.49 3.94
CA THR A 75 -4.42 0.64 4.83
C THR A 75 -3.17 0.28 4.02
N GLY A 76 -2.37 1.28 3.67
CA GLY A 76 -1.03 1.03 3.16
C GLY A 76 -0.14 0.50 4.29
N GLY A 77 0.89 -0.29 3.99
CA GLY A 77 1.87 -0.72 4.99
C GLY A 77 2.53 -2.06 4.71
N PHE A 78 3.58 -2.32 5.47
CA PHE A 78 4.28 -3.60 5.45
C PHE A 78 3.56 -4.60 6.36
N TRP A 79 3.25 -5.79 5.84
CA TRP A 79 2.48 -6.81 6.56
C TRP A 79 1.15 -6.31 7.14
N VAL A 80 0.50 -5.36 6.47
CA VAL A 80 -0.91 -5.11 6.75
C VAL A 80 -1.63 -6.40 6.37
N LEU A 81 -1.89 -7.24 7.37
CA LEU A 81 -2.76 -8.39 7.22
C LEU A 81 -4.04 -7.81 6.61
N PRO A 82 -4.54 -8.32 5.48
CA PRO A 82 -5.80 -7.85 4.96
C PRO A 82 -6.80 -7.95 6.10
N GLN A 83 -7.32 -6.81 6.57
CA GLN A 83 -8.62 -6.85 7.21
C GLN A 83 -9.53 -7.32 6.09
N ALA A 84 -9.81 -8.61 6.07
CA ALA A 84 -10.85 -9.17 5.24
C ALA A 84 -12.14 -8.50 5.73
N VAL A 85 -12.45 -7.35 5.13
CA VAL A 85 -13.76 -6.73 5.29
C VAL A 85 -14.69 -7.69 4.59
N GLN A 86 -15.29 -8.57 5.39
CA GLN A 86 -16.43 -9.35 4.98
C GLN A 86 -17.48 -8.33 4.51
N VAL A 87 -18.10 -8.59 3.35
CA VAL A 87 -19.23 -7.88 2.74
C VAL A 87 -19.96 -6.92 3.69
N GLU A 88 -20.26 -5.69 3.26
CA GLU A 88 -21.03 -4.73 4.09
C GLU A 88 -22.21 -5.40 4.82
N GLY A 89 -22.31 -5.19 6.13
CA GLY A 89 -23.34 -5.80 6.98
C GLY A 89 -23.05 -7.24 7.43
N SER A 90 -21.89 -7.81 7.03
CA SER A 90 -21.43 -9.09 7.54
C SER A 90 -21.05 -8.98 9.03
N PRO A 91 -21.51 -9.93 9.87
CA PRO A 91 -20.99 -10.08 11.21
C PRO A 91 -19.48 -10.30 11.22
N LEU A 92 -18.82 -9.81 12.27
CA LEU A 92 -17.44 -10.15 12.57
C LEU A 92 -17.40 -11.56 13.19
N LEU A 93 -16.74 -12.50 12.51
CA LEU A 93 -16.49 -13.85 13.01
C LEU A 93 -15.31 -13.84 13.99
N THR A 94 -15.49 -14.44 15.17
CA THR A 94 -14.44 -14.58 16.18
C THR A 94 -14.32 -16.03 16.64
N ILE A 95 -13.12 -16.40 17.09
CA ILE A 95 -12.82 -17.69 17.70
C ILE A 95 -12.14 -17.45 19.05
N ALA A 96 -12.61 -18.13 20.09
CA ALA A 96 -12.06 -18.06 21.44
C ALA A 96 -11.84 -19.48 22.01
N PRO A 97 -10.80 -19.70 22.83
CA PRO A 97 -10.64 -20.96 23.57
C PRO A 97 -11.86 -21.25 24.46
N ALA A 98 -12.22 -22.53 24.60
CA ALA A 98 -13.26 -23.00 25.51
C ALA A 98 -12.66 -23.99 26.53
N ALA A 99 -13.34 -25.12 26.79
CA ALA A 99 -12.76 -26.19 27.59
C ALA A 99 -11.52 -26.80 26.88
N PRO A 100 -10.62 -27.51 27.58
CA PRO A 100 -9.46 -28.15 26.97
C PRO A 100 -9.84 -28.99 25.74
N GLY A 101 -9.20 -28.72 24.61
CA GLY A 101 -9.50 -29.39 23.34
C GLY A 101 -10.75 -28.89 22.63
N SER A 102 -11.26 -27.70 22.97
CA SER A 102 -12.41 -27.08 22.30
C SER A 102 -12.25 -25.57 22.10
N ALA A 103 -12.94 -25.04 21.10
CA ALA A 103 -12.99 -23.62 20.79
C ALA A 103 -14.44 -23.20 20.52
N THR A 104 -14.78 -21.98 20.93
CA THR A 104 -16.07 -21.35 20.63
C THR A 104 -15.90 -20.41 19.45
N ILE A 105 -16.76 -20.58 18.46
CA ILE A 105 -16.92 -19.69 17.33
C ILE A 105 -18.18 -18.86 17.56
N SER A 106 -18.07 -17.55 17.38
CA SER A 106 -19.21 -16.65 17.51
C SER A 106 -19.11 -15.50 16.53
N TRP A 107 -20.21 -14.76 16.34
CA TRP A 107 -20.19 -13.58 15.49
C TRP A 107 -21.08 -12.46 15.99
N THR A 108 -20.65 -11.22 15.75
CA THR A 108 -21.36 -10.01 16.19
C THR A 108 -21.32 -8.94 15.09
N PRO A 109 -22.44 -8.23 14.81
CA PRO A 109 -23.80 -8.47 15.35
C PRO A 109 -24.39 -9.80 14.88
N ASN A 110 -25.41 -10.32 15.57
CA ASN A 110 -26.11 -11.54 15.15
C ASN A 110 -27.05 -11.28 13.96
N THR A 111 -26.48 -10.89 12.82
CA THR A 111 -27.23 -10.54 11.62
C THR A 111 -27.96 -11.76 11.05
N PRO A 112 -29.29 -11.69 10.83
CA PRO A 112 -30.05 -12.79 10.25
C PRO A 112 -29.57 -13.19 8.85
N GLY A 113 -29.70 -14.48 8.54
CA GLY A 113 -29.41 -15.04 7.23
C GLY A 113 -27.95 -15.50 7.03
N PHE A 114 -27.08 -15.37 8.03
CA PHE A 114 -25.75 -15.98 7.98
C PHE A 114 -25.75 -17.40 8.57
N VAL A 115 -25.02 -18.30 7.92
CA VAL A 115 -24.77 -19.67 8.39
C VAL A 115 -23.26 -19.92 8.48
N LEU A 116 -22.87 -20.79 9.42
CA LEU A 116 -21.48 -21.23 9.52
C LEU A 116 -21.19 -22.30 8.47
N GLN A 117 -20.10 -22.12 7.72
CA GLN A 117 -19.56 -23.14 6.82
C GLN A 117 -18.19 -23.58 7.30
N GLU A 118 -17.87 -24.84 7.00
CA GLU A 118 -16.63 -25.49 7.38
C GLU A 118 -15.99 -26.22 6.20
N THR A 119 -14.67 -26.34 6.24
CA THR A 119 -13.91 -27.17 5.29
C THR A 119 -12.62 -27.71 5.93
N TRP A 120 -12.09 -28.79 5.36
CA TRP A 120 -10.86 -29.43 5.80
C TRP A 120 -9.61 -28.95 5.03
N SER A 121 -9.79 -28.34 3.86
CA SER A 121 -8.71 -27.81 3.03
C SER A 121 -9.12 -26.52 2.37
N LEU A 122 -8.17 -25.61 2.15
CA LEU A 122 -8.34 -24.42 1.31
C LEU A 122 -7.92 -24.67 -0.15
N THR A 123 -7.25 -25.80 -0.42
CA THR A 123 -6.71 -26.16 -1.75
C THR A 123 -6.85 -27.66 -2.02
N PRO A 124 -7.86 -28.11 -2.80
CA PRO A 124 -9.04 -27.35 -3.21
C PRO A 124 -9.98 -27.11 -2.02
N ALA A 125 -10.66 -25.97 -2.00
CA ALA A 125 -11.66 -25.67 -0.99
C ALA A 125 -12.99 -26.36 -1.31
N ASN A 126 -13.51 -27.14 -0.35
CA ASN A 126 -14.86 -27.73 -0.43
C ASN A 126 -15.67 -27.33 0.81
N TRP A 127 -16.44 -26.25 0.69
CA TRP A 127 -17.18 -25.67 1.80
C TRP A 127 -18.56 -26.30 1.95
N THR A 128 -18.86 -26.79 3.15
CA THR A 128 -20.18 -27.33 3.51
C THR A 128 -20.76 -26.57 4.69
N ASN A 129 -22.09 -26.53 4.81
CA ASN A 129 -22.73 -25.95 6.00
C ASN A 129 -22.38 -26.81 7.23
N SER A 130 -22.04 -26.14 8.33
CA SER A 130 -21.84 -26.82 9.61
C SER A 130 -23.18 -27.27 10.17
N LEU A 131 -23.17 -28.33 10.98
CA LEU A 131 -24.36 -28.89 11.62
C LEU A 131 -25.04 -27.89 12.57
N SER A 132 -24.32 -26.86 13.03
CA SER A 132 -24.88 -25.79 13.85
C SER A 132 -25.81 -24.84 13.09
N GLY A 133 -25.77 -24.83 11.75
CA GLY A 133 -26.56 -23.93 10.93
C GLY A 133 -26.29 -22.44 11.25
N SER A 134 -27.33 -21.74 11.70
CA SER A 134 -27.28 -20.32 12.11
C SER A 134 -27.15 -20.12 13.62
N ALA A 135 -26.92 -21.18 14.41
CA ALA A 135 -26.73 -21.07 15.84
C ALA A 135 -25.46 -20.25 16.15
N ASN A 136 -25.54 -19.37 17.16
CA ASN A 136 -24.47 -18.46 17.55
C ASN A 136 -24.62 -18.12 19.04
N PRO A 137 -23.64 -18.39 19.91
CA PRO A 137 -22.32 -19.00 19.63
C PRO A 137 -22.39 -20.54 19.45
N VAL A 138 -21.29 -21.14 18.98
CA VAL A 138 -21.15 -22.59 18.82
C VAL A 138 -19.78 -23.06 19.29
N THR A 139 -19.73 -24.15 20.06
CA THR A 139 -18.48 -24.76 20.53
C THR A 139 -18.17 -26.04 19.76
N PHE A 140 -16.93 -26.17 19.30
CA PHE A 140 -16.44 -27.33 18.55
C PHE A 140 -15.19 -27.93 19.22
N PRO A 141 -14.97 -29.24 19.08
CA PRO A 141 -13.72 -29.86 19.46
C PRO A 141 -12.59 -29.47 18.49
N THR A 142 -11.38 -29.23 19.01
CA THR A 142 -10.19 -28.84 18.24
C THR A 142 -9.27 -30.03 17.95
N LEU A 143 -9.86 -31.22 17.74
CA LEU A 143 -9.12 -32.48 17.53
C LEU A 143 -8.33 -32.50 16.22
N ALA A 144 -8.73 -31.69 15.24
CA ALA A 144 -8.04 -31.53 13.97
C ALA A 144 -8.23 -30.10 13.45
N ALA A 145 -7.30 -29.65 12.60
CA ALA A 145 -7.40 -28.34 11.96
C ALA A 145 -8.60 -28.31 10.99
N ARG A 146 -9.46 -27.31 11.17
CA ARG A 146 -10.65 -27.09 10.35
C ARG A 146 -10.79 -25.59 10.11
N PHE A 147 -11.20 -25.23 8.90
CA PHE A 147 -11.39 -23.85 8.50
C PHE A 147 -12.87 -23.49 8.56
N TYR A 148 -13.18 -22.28 8.99
CA TYR A 148 -14.55 -21.79 9.16
C TYR A 148 -14.75 -20.46 8.45
N ARG A 149 -15.97 -20.24 7.94
CA ARG A 149 -16.41 -18.94 7.42
C ARG A 149 -17.90 -18.73 7.69
N LEU A 150 -18.30 -17.47 7.75
CA LEU A 150 -19.71 -17.09 7.63
C LEU A 150 -20.09 -16.97 6.15
N ARG A 151 -21.27 -17.50 5.80
CA ARG A 151 -21.85 -17.34 4.47
C ARG A 151 -23.30 -16.89 4.61
N LYS A 152 -23.68 -15.87 3.83
CA LYS A 152 -25.08 -15.59 3.54
C LYS A 152 -25.46 -16.44 2.32
N PRO A 153 -26.42 -17.38 2.42
CA PRO A 153 -26.90 -18.16 1.30
C PRO A 153 -27.40 -17.29 0.15
#